data_AF-A0ABD3BBW3-F1
#
_entry.id   AF-A0ABD3BBW3-F1
#
_cell.length_a   1.000
_cell.length_b   1.000
_cell.length_c   1.000
_cell.angle_alpha   90.00
_cell.angle_beta   90.00
_cell.angle_gamma   90.00
#
_symmetry.space_group_name_H-M   'P 1'
#
loop_
_entity.id
_entity.type
_entity.pdbx_description
1 polymer ?
#
loop_
_entity_poly.entity_id
_entity_poly.type
_entity_poly.pdbx_seq_one_letter_code
_entity_poly.pdbx_strand_id
1 'polypeptide(L)'
;MKDPVILPSSKVIVDRPVIQRHLLSDPTDSFNRSHLTVDMLIPDVELKAKIENFIKSQELKRRGGEGFNMQIDKSTIQTTDTATLID
;
A
#
# COMPACT_ATOMS: atom_id res chain seq x y z
N MET A 1 3.40 10.38 -0.26
CA MET A 1 2.32 10.14 -1.23
C MET A 1 1.39 9.08 -0.68
N LYS A 2 0.13 9.43 -0.42
CA LYS A 2 -0.88 8.56 0.20
C LYS A 2 -1.92 8.09 -0.81
N ASP A 3 -2.25 8.93 -1.77
CA ASP A 3 -3.24 8.62 -2.81
C ASP A 3 -2.70 9.09 -4.17
N PRO A 4 -1.75 8.33 -4.75
CA PRO A 4 -1.17 8.67 -6.03
C PRO A 4 -2.22 8.62 -7.15
N VAL A 5 -2.25 9.66 -7.98
CA VAL A 5 -3.10 9.77 -9.17
C VAL A 5 -2.28 10.21 -10.38
N ILE A 6 -2.60 9.67 -11.55
CA ILE A 6 -2.01 10.01 -12.83
C ILE A 6 -2.85 11.11 -13.49
N LEU A 7 -2.18 12.16 -13.95
CA LEU A 7 -2.78 13.18 -14.79
C LEU A 7 -2.86 12.68 -16.24
N PRO A 8 -4.02 12.75 -16.90
CA PRO A 8 -4.23 12.11 -18.20
C PRO A 8 -3.41 12.72 -19.33
N SER A 9 -3.15 14.03 -19.28
CA SER A 9 -2.41 14.77 -20.31
C SER A 9 -0.90 14.66 -20.10
N SER A 10 -0.39 15.13 -18.95
CA SER A 10 1.05 15.13 -18.66
C SER A 10 1.64 13.76 -18.30
N LYS A 11 0.79 12.77 -17.95
CA LYS A 11 1.19 11.45 -17.40
C LYS A 11 2.00 11.55 -16.10
N VAL A 12 2.02 12.71 -15.46
CA VAL A 12 2.68 12.91 -14.19
C VAL A 12 1.83 12.30 -13.07
N ILE A 13 2.51 11.72 -12.08
CA ILE A 13 1.87 11.17 -10.89
C ILE A 13 2.00 12.17 -9.74
N VAL A 14 0.87 12.50 -9.12
CA VAL A 14 0.77 13.45 -8.00
C VAL A 14 -0.14 12.90 -6.90
N ASP A 15 -0.08 13.45 -5.69
CA ASP A 15 -1.06 13.12 -4.65
C ASP A 15 -2.42 13.77 -4.99
N ARG A 16 -3.52 13.01 -4.90
CA ARG A 16 -4.89 13.50 -5.12
C ARG A 16 -5.22 14.83 -4.41
N PRO A 17 -4.97 15.00 -3.09
CA PRO A 17 -5.30 16.27 -2.42
C PRO A 17 -4.48 17.46 -2.93
N VAL A 18 -3.28 17.23 -3.48
CA VAL A 18 -2.44 18.29 -4.04
C VAL A 18 -3.05 18.80 -5.34
N ILE A 19 -3.40 17.90 -6.27
CA ILE A 19 -4.02 18.31 -7.53
C ILE A 19 -5.44 18.82 -7.33
N GLN A 20 -6.22 18.26 -6.41
CA GLN A 20 -7.56 18.78 -6.09
C GLN A 20 -7.50 20.25 -5.65
N ARG A 21 -6.53 20.62 -4.80
CA ARG A 21 -6.37 22.02 -4.39
C ARG A 21 -6.08 22.94 -5.57
N HIS A 22 -5.27 22.50 -6.53
CA HIS A 22 -5.03 23.27 -7.76
C HIS A 22 -6.32 23.44 -8.56
N LEU A 23 -7.06 22.34 -8.78
CA LEU A 23 -8.32 22.31 -9.53
C LEU A 23 -9.46 23.13 -8.90
N LEU A 24 -9.40 23.42 -7.60
CA LEU A 24 -10.33 24.35 -6.94
C LEU A 24 -10.13 25.80 -7.38
N SER A 25 -8.92 26.16 -7.79
CA SER A 25 -8.57 27.51 -8.25
C SER A 25 -8.52 27.62 -9.77
N ASP A 26 -7.97 26.59 -10.44
CA ASP A 26 -7.70 26.57 -11.88
C ASP A 26 -7.94 25.14 -12.42
N PRO A 27 -8.93 24.93 -13.31
CA PRO A 27 -9.27 23.60 -13.85
C PRO A 27 -8.29 23.16 -14.96
N THR A 28 -6.99 23.19 -14.67
CA THR A 28 -5.94 22.79 -15.59
C THR A 28 -4.91 21.84 -14.95
N ASP A 29 -4.15 21.15 -15.79
CA ASP A 29 -3.00 20.34 -15.38
C ASP A 29 -1.84 21.27 -15.01
N SER A 30 -1.30 21.12 -13.81
CA SER A 30 -0.24 21.98 -13.26
C SER A 30 1.08 21.98 -14.06
N PHE A 31 1.29 21.00 -14.94
CA PHE A 31 2.55 20.85 -15.70
C PHE A 31 2.46 21.35 -17.13
N ASN A 32 1.30 21.20 -17.78
CA ASN A 32 1.15 21.54 -19.21
C ASN A 32 -0.07 22.43 -19.51
N ARG A 33 -0.81 22.86 -18.47
CA ARG A 33 -1.99 23.72 -18.55
C ARG A 33 -3.12 23.19 -19.43
N SER A 34 -3.14 21.89 -19.72
CA SER A 34 -4.27 21.26 -20.40
C SER A 34 -5.49 21.29 -19.49
N HIS A 35 -6.69 21.41 -20.06
CA HIS A 35 -7.93 21.31 -19.29
C HIS A 35 -7.98 20.00 -18.50
N LEU A 36 -8.30 20.10 -17.21
CA LEU A 36 -8.32 18.97 -16.30
C LEU A 36 -9.43 19.15 -15.27
N THR A 37 -10.18 18.09 -14.98
CA THR A 37 -11.16 18.06 -13.90
C THR A 37 -10.87 16.92 -12.93
N VAL A 38 -11.49 16.97 -11.75
CA VAL A 38 -11.27 15.99 -10.68
C VAL A 38 -11.66 14.58 -11.12
N ASP A 39 -12.70 14.44 -11.95
CA ASP A 39 -13.20 13.14 -12.44
C ASP A 39 -12.27 12.50 -13.47
N MET A 40 -11.38 13.29 -14.09
CA MET A 40 -10.39 12.80 -15.06
C MET A 40 -9.14 12.20 -14.39
N LEU A 41 -9.02 12.27 -13.06
CA LEU A 41 -7.87 11.76 -12.32
C LEU A 41 -7.89 10.24 -12.25
N ILE A 42 -6.84 9.61 -12.75
CA ILE A 42 -6.73 8.14 -12.79
C ILE A 42 -5.96 7.66 -11.54
N PRO A 43 -6.53 6.82 -10.66
CA PRO A 43 -5.80 6.30 -9.51
C PRO A 43 -4.64 5.39 -9.92
N ASP A 44 -3.46 5.58 -9.30
CA ASP A 44 -2.31 4.68 -9.47
C ASP A 44 -2.24 3.65 -8.33
N VAL A 45 -3.03 2.59 -8.48
CA VAL A 45 -3.14 1.53 -7.46
C VAL A 45 -1.82 0.77 -7.27
N GLU A 46 -1.03 0.63 -8.34
CA GLU A 46 0.24 -0.09 -8.30
C GLU A 46 1.28 0.68 -7.48
N LEU A 47 1.45 1.98 -7.77
CA LEU A 47 2.36 2.82 -7.00
C LEU A 47 1.94 2.91 -5.54
N LYS A 48 0.62 3.01 -5.28
CA LYS A 48 0.08 3.01 -3.92
C LYS A 48 0.53 1.76 -3.16
N ALA A 49 0.35 0.58 -3.76
CA ALA A 49 0.78 -0.68 -3.13
C ALA A 49 2.29 -0.74 -2.89
N LYS A 50 3.11 -0.25 -3.84
CA LYS A 50 4.58 -0.17 -3.67
C LYS A 50 4.96 0.73 -2.50
N ILE A 51 4.32 1.89 -2.37
CA ILE A 51 4.58 2.83 -1.27
C ILE A 51 4.18 2.21 0.07
N GLU A 52 3.00 1.58 0.16
CA GLU A 52 2.54 0.92 1.38
C GLU A 52 3.49 -0.21 1.82
N ASN A 53 3.93 -1.03 0.87
CA ASN A 53 4.90 -2.10 1.14
C ASN A 53 6.25 -1.53 1.58
N PHE A 54 6.71 -0.44 0.96
CA PHE A 54 7.92 0.25 1.38
C PHE A 54 7.80 0.74 2.84
N ILE A 55 6.72 1.44 3.19
CA ILE A 55 6.49 1.94 4.55
C ILE A 55 6.47 0.79 5.56
N LYS A 56 5.75 -0.30 5.29
CA LYS A 56 5.71 -1.50 6.14
C LYS A 56 7.11 -2.10 6.33
N SER A 57 7.89 -2.21 5.26
CA SER A 57 9.25 -2.76 5.32
C SER A 57 10.21 -1.89 6.13
N GLN A 58 10.08 -0.56 6.03
CA GLN A 58 10.90 0.38 6.81
C GLN A 58 10.55 0.34 8.28
N GLU A 59 9.27 0.19 8.60
CA GLU A 59 8.85 0.14 9.98
C GLU A 59 9.24 -1.17 10.68
N LEU A 60 9.24 -2.30 9.94
CA LEU A 60 9.82 -3.55 10.42
C LEU A 60 11.33 -3.42 10.66
N LYS A 61 12.06 -2.74 9.76
CA LYS A 61 13.50 -2.48 9.94
C LYS A 61 13.79 -1.60 11.16
N ARG A 62 12.97 -0.57 11.41
CA ARG A 62 13.07 0.28 12.60
C ARG A 62 12.80 -0.49 13.90
N ARG A 63 11.80 -1.36 13.90
CA ARG A 63 11.42 -2.17 15.09
C ARG A 63 12.35 -3.36 15.31
N GLY A 64 12.93 -3.91 14.25
CA GLY A 64 13.90 -5.01 14.29
C GLY A 64 15.24 -4.66 14.94
N GLY A 65 15.45 -3.41 15.37
CA GLY A 65 16.54 -3.01 16.25
C GLY A 65 16.34 -3.43 17.72
N GLU A 66 15.12 -3.81 18.12
CA GLU A 66 14.81 -4.26 19.49
C GLU A 66 13.85 -5.47 19.44
N GLY A 67 14.41 -6.68 19.47
CA GLY A 67 13.73 -7.90 19.93
C GLY A 67 12.89 -8.67 18.90
N PHE A 68 13.54 -9.53 18.10
CA PHE A 68 12.90 -10.75 17.59
C PHE A 68 13.52 -11.97 18.27
N ASN A 69 13.08 -12.23 19.51
CA ASN A 69 13.14 -13.56 20.09
C ASN A 69 11.74 -14.16 19.94
N MET A 70 11.37 -14.49 18.70
CA MET A 70 10.16 -15.26 18.45
C MET A 70 10.59 -16.72 18.35
N GLN A 71 10.53 -17.38 19.50
CA GLN A 71 10.67 -18.82 19.65
C GLN A 71 9.65 -19.47 18.71
N ILE A 72 10.12 -19.95 17.55
CA ILE A 72 9.38 -20.93 16.77
C ILE A 72 9.46 -22.21 17.60
N ASP A 73 8.52 -22.34 18.54
CA ASP A 73 8.41 -23.54 19.33
C ASP A 73 7.96 -24.67 18.41
N LYS A 74 8.85 -25.64 18.33
CA LYS A 74 8.80 -26.83 17.50
C LYS A 74 7.83 -27.80 18.16
N SER A 75 6.59 -27.88 17.69
CA SER A 75 5.70 -29.01 17.97
C SER A 75 5.33 -29.75 16.69
N THR A 76 6.38 -30.36 16.12
CA THR A 76 6.30 -31.52 15.24
C THR A 76 5.90 -32.76 16.08
N ILE A 77 4.69 -33.28 15.82
CA ILE A 77 4.26 -34.69 15.92
C ILE A 77 4.34 -35.39 17.30
N GLN A 78 3.16 -35.78 17.82
CA GLN A 78 2.99 -36.94 18.70
C GLN A 78 1.58 -37.53 18.43
N THR A 79 1.45 -38.58 17.63
CA THR A 79 1.43 -40.04 17.98
C THR A 79 0.01 -40.56 18.21
N THR A 80 -0.25 -41.70 17.60
CA THR A 80 -1.46 -42.53 17.54
C THR A 80 -2.21 -42.73 18.87
N ASP A 81 -3.53 -42.54 18.85
CA ASP A 81 -4.44 -43.17 19.80
C ASP A 81 -5.37 -44.15 19.08
N THR A 82 -4.98 -45.42 19.13
CA THR A 82 -5.85 -46.58 19.00
C THR A 82 -6.82 -46.61 20.18
N ALA A 83 -8.03 -46.09 20.00
CA ALA A 83 -9.13 -46.30 20.93
C ALA A 83 -9.98 -47.52 20.49
N THR A 84 -9.68 -48.66 21.13
CA THR A 84 -10.65 -49.59 21.72
C THR A 84 -11.94 -49.92 20.94
N LEU A 85 -11.90 -51.08 20.28
CA LEU A 85 -12.80 -52.23 20.45
C LEU A 85 -13.98 -52.01 21.43
N ILE A 86 -15.21 -51.98 20.91
CA ILE A 86 -16.44 -52.34 21.64
C ILE A 86 -17.39 -53.01 20.63
N ASP A 87 -17.91 -54.19 21.02
CA ASP A 87 -18.70 -55.25 20.33
C ASP A 87 -19.43 -54.93 19.01
#